data_AF-A0A1V9ZNK6-F1
#
_entry.id   AF-A0A1V9ZNK6-F1
#
_cell.length_a   1.000
_cell.length_b   1.000
_cell.length_c   1.000
_cell.angle_alpha   90.00
_cell.angle_beta   90.00
_cell.angle_gamma   90.00
#
_symmetry.space_group_name_H-M   'P 1'
#
loop_
_entity.id
_entity.type
_entity.pdbx_description
1 polymer ?
#
loop_
_entity_poly.entity_id
_entity_poly.type
_entity_poly.pdbx_seq_one_letter_code
_entity_poly.pdbx_strand_id
1 'polypeptide(L)'
;MALLQLKKRRLYEEEDENELQSVPKKVCHRHEPNPVLQTEKMQSVLRGLLHVGNCNGCANKLCISTSAFVKKVELHLKTQPVGHNRSQCAACKLWTVIVQEHAEQCNQNQCNVPLCDSYRVPQRDEPPI
;
A
#
# COMPACT_ATOMS: atom_id res chain seq x y z
N MET A 1 -10.95 -4.45 51.51
CA MET A 1 -11.41 -5.85 51.38
C MET A 1 -12.91 -5.87 51.58
N ALA A 2 -13.64 -6.62 50.72
CA ALA A 2 -15.10 -6.88 50.73
C ALA A 2 -16.02 -5.73 50.26
N LEU A 3 -16.57 -5.74 49.04
CA LEU A 3 -17.68 -6.55 48.46
C LEU A 3 -19.06 -5.92 48.68
N LEU A 4 -19.50 -5.08 47.74
CA LEU A 4 -20.91 -4.68 47.57
C LEU A 4 -21.60 -5.70 46.64
N GLN A 5 -22.16 -6.73 47.26
CA GLN A 5 -23.16 -7.62 46.65
C GLN A 5 -24.55 -7.12 47.06
N LEU A 6 -25.28 -6.48 46.14
CA LEU A 6 -26.70 -6.21 46.29
C LEU A 6 -27.48 -6.86 45.14
N LYS A 7 -27.81 -8.12 45.43
CA LYS A 7 -28.76 -9.00 44.76
C LYS A 7 -30.19 -8.48 44.98
N LYS A 8 -30.93 -8.25 43.88
CA LYS A 8 -32.41 -8.32 43.80
C LYS A 8 -32.77 -8.24 42.30
N ARG A 9 -33.13 -9.34 41.63
CA ARG A 9 -34.36 -10.18 41.71
C ARG A 9 -35.25 -9.87 40.49
N ARG A 10 -35.72 -10.95 39.84
CA ARG A 10 -36.96 -11.07 39.07
C ARG A 10 -36.95 -10.48 37.64
N LEU A 11 -37.54 -11.06 36.60
CA LEU A 11 -38.44 -12.21 36.39
C LEU A 11 -38.46 -12.47 34.85
N TYR A 12 -38.70 -13.72 34.49
CA TYR A 12 -39.39 -14.21 33.28
C TYR A 12 -38.79 -14.03 31.87
N GLU A 13 -38.53 -15.20 31.28
CA GLU A 13 -38.62 -15.50 29.85
C GLU A 13 -40.00 -15.10 29.31
N GLU A 14 -40.05 -14.52 28.11
CA GLU A 14 -40.71 -15.06 26.90
C GLU A 14 -40.84 -13.96 25.81
N GLU A 15 -40.34 -14.30 24.62
CA GLU A 15 -40.74 -13.82 23.28
C GLU A 15 -40.41 -12.37 22.83
N ASP A 16 -39.36 -12.23 22.00
CA ASP A 16 -39.48 -11.58 20.67
C ASP A 16 -38.34 -12.06 19.77
N GLU A 17 -38.71 -12.80 18.72
CA GLU A 17 -37.83 -13.22 17.65
C GLU A 17 -37.48 -12.00 16.77
N ASN A 18 -36.25 -11.48 16.85
CA ASN A 18 -35.77 -10.55 15.83
C ASN A 18 -34.25 -10.66 15.61
N GLU A 19 -33.92 -11.52 14.64
CA GLU A 19 -32.76 -11.43 13.76
C GLU A 19 -31.38 -11.28 14.44
N LEU A 20 -30.86 -12.41 14.91
CA LEU A 20 -29.42 -12.69 14.75
C LEU A 20 -29.08 -12.68 13.25
N GLN A 21 -28.77 -11.51 12.70
CA GLN A 21 -27.92 -11.41 11.51
C GLN A 21 -26.51 -11.86 11.90
N SER A 22 -26.37 -13.18 11.92
CA SER A 22 -25.14 -13.90 11.73
C SER A 22 -24.44 -13.33 10.50
N VAL A 23 -23.51 -12.39 10.71
CA VAL A 23 -22.61 -11.96 9.64
C VAL A 23 -21.87 -13.21 9.19
N PRO A 24 -22.07 -13.70 7.96
CA PRO A 24 -21.33 -14.85 7.50
C PRO A 24 -19.86 -14.44 7.47
N LYS A 25 -19.05 -15.11 8.30
CA LYS A 25 -17.59 -15.10 8.16
C LYS A 25 -17.30 -15.65 6.77
N LYS A 26 -17.20 -14.76 5.77
CA LYS A 26 -16.70 -15.09 4.45
C LYS A 26 -15.29 -15.59 4.65
N VAL A 27 -15.16 -16.92 4.68
CA VAL A 27 -13.94 -17.65 4.44
C VAL A 27 -13.34 -17.02 3.20
N CYS A 28 -12.28 -16.21 3.37
CA CYS A 28 -11.52 -15.66 2.26
C CYS A 28 -10.92 -16.87 1.53
N HIS A 29 -11.66 -17.37 0.55
CA HIS A 29 -11.13 -18.31 -0.41
C HIS A 29 -9.91 -17.64 -1.00
N ARG A 30 -8.78 -18.35 -0.91
CA ARG A 30 -7.50 -17.99 -1.49
C ARG A 30 -7.73 -17.95 -3.01
N HIS A 31 -8.29 -16.85 -3.50
CA HIS A 31 -8.47 -16.60 -4.92
C HIS A 31 -7.09 -16.68 -5.54
N GLU A 32 -6.90 -17.63 -6.46
CA GLU A 32 -5.80 -17.56 -7.40
C GLU A 32 -5.78 -16.13 -7.98
N PRO A 33 -4.63 -15.46 -7.95
CA PRO A 33 -4.59 -14.05 -8.26
C PRO A 33 -4.81 -13.86 -9.76
N ASN A 34 -6.05 -13.54 -10.16
CA ASN A 34 -6.40 -13.26 -11.54
C ASN A 34 -5.43 -12.19 -12.11
N PRO A 35 -4.70 -12.47 -13.19
CA PRO A 35 -3.66 -11.59 -13.71
C PRO A 35 -4.19 -10.20 -14.08
N VAL A 36 -5.47 -10.09 -14.49
CA VAL A 36 -6.10 -8.82 -14.83
C VAL A 36 -6.30 -7.92 -13.61
N LEU A 37 -6.63 -8.50 -12.44
CA LEU A 37 -6.77 -7.71 -11.21
C LEU A 37 -5.41 -7.25 -10.65
N GLN A 38 -4.32 -7.95 -11.01
CA GLN A 38 -2.97 -7.55 -10.64
C GLN A 38 -2.52 -6.31 -11.42
N THR A 39 -2.89 -6.22 -12.71
CA THR A 39 -2.57 -5.04 -13.52
C THR A 39 -3.34 -3.82 -13.06
N GLU A 40 -4.62 -3.93 -12.69
CA GLU A 40 -5.40 -2.78 -12.18
C GLU A 40 -4.82 -2.21 -10.88
N LYS A 41 -4.41 -3.08 -9.96
CA LYS A 41 -3.76 -2.66 -8.70
C LYS A 41 -2.42 -2.00 -8.98
N MET A 42 -1.63 -2.56 -9.90
CA MET A 42 -0.35 -1.97 -10.32
C MET A 42 -0.57 -0.57 -10.90
N GLN A 43 -1.54 -0.41 -11.82
CA GLN A 43 -1.88 0.87 -12.43
C GLN A 43 -2.38 1.91 -11.41
N SER A 44 -3.06 1.47 -10.34
CA SER A 44 -3.42 2.34 -9.22
C SER A 44 -2.18 2.86 -8.48
N VAL A 45 -1.22 1.97 -8.19
CA VAL A 45 0.05 2.34 -7.55
C VAL A 45 0.86 3.29 -8.43
N LEU A 46 1.00 3.02 -9.73
CA LEU A 46 1.71 3.90 -10.66
C LEU A 46 1.09 5.30 -10.73
N ARG A 47 -0.24 5.40 -10.83
CA ARG A 47 -0.94 6.71 -10.77
C ARG A 47 -0.68 7.44 -9.46
N GLY A 48 -0.68 6.71 -8.34
CA GLY A 48 -0.30 7.27 -7.04
C GLY A 48 1.14 7.78 -7.02
N LEU A 49 2.08 7.05 -7.62
CA LEU A 49 3.51 7.40 -7.65
C LEU A 49 3.79 8.62 -8.53
N LEU A 50 3.14 8.73 -9.69
CA LEU A 50 3.22 9.93 -10.53
C LEU A 50 2.80 11.19 -9.78
N HIS A 51 1.77 11.10 -8.94
CA HIS A 51 1.36 12.21 -8.09
C HIS A 51 2.35 12.47 -6.94
N VAL A 52 2.75 11.43 -6.20
CA VAL A 52 3.66 11.54 -5.04
C VAL A 52 5.04 12.07 -5.47
N GLY A 53 5.48 11.78 -6.69
CA GLY A 53 6.74 12.27 -7.24
C GLY A 53 6.93 13.79 -7.12
N ASN A 54 5.84 14.57 -7.14
CA ASN A 54 5.86 16.03 -6.96
C ASN A 54 4.95 16.52 -5.81
N CYS A 55 4.43 15.61 -4.98
CA CYS A 55 3.48 15.95 -3.92
C CYS A 55 4.09 15.67 -2.54
N ASN A 56 4.09 16.70 -1.67
CA ASN A 56 4.58 16.61 -0.30
C ASN A 56 3.48 16.22 0.71
N GLY A 57 2.30 15.79 0.23
CA GLY A 57 1.17 15.32 1.03
C GLY A 57 -0.12 16.06 0.73
N CYS A 58 -1.18 15.32 0.41
CA CYS A 58 -2.52 15.87 0.19
C CYS A 58 -3.61 14.98 0.83
N ALA A 59 -4.85 15.47 0.86
CA ALA A 59 -5.98 14.75 1.46
C ALA A 59 -6.50 13.55 0.62
N ASN A 60 -5.95 13.33 -0.58
CA ASN A 60 -6.35 12.23 -1.45
C ASN A 60 -5.95 10.89 -0.82
N LYS A 61 -6.92 9.97 -0.69
CA LYS A 61 -6.69 8.64 -0.09
C LYS A 61 -5.62 7.84 -0.82
N LEU A 62 -5.52 7.95 -2.15
CA LEU A 62 -4.49 7.30 -2.95
C LEU A 62 -3.10 7.92 -2.69
N CYS A 63 -3.01 9.23 -2.48
CA CYS A 63 -1.75 9.88 -2.10
C CYS A 63 -1.30 9.42 -0.72
N ILE A 64 -2.22 9.34 0.25
CA ILE A 64 -1.91 8.89 1.62
C ILE A 64 -1.41 7.44 1.60
N SER A 65 -2.12 6.53 0.92
CA SER A 65 -1.69 5.13 0.84
C SER A 65 -0.37 4.97 0.10
N THR A 66 -0.18 5.67 -1.02
CA THR A 66 1.02 5.57 -1.84
C THR A 66 2.23 6.21 -1.16
N SER A 67 2.08 7.37 -0.52
CA SER A 67 3.16 8.00 0.25
C SER A 67 3.58 7.15 1.46
N ALA A 68 2.63 6.51 2.14
CA ALA A 68 2.94 5.56 3.21
C ALA A 68 3.70 4.33 2.67
N PHE A 69 3.34 3.84 1.47
CA PHE A 69 4.07 2.77 0.80
C PHE A 69 5.50 3.19 0.45
N VAL A 70 5.69 4.37 -0.16
CA VAL A 70 7.00 4.93 -0.49
C VAL A 70 7.88 5.07 0.77
N LYS A 71 7.32 5.58 1.87
CA LYS A 71 8.04 5.66 3.15
C LYS A 71 8.51 4.31 3.69
N LYS A 72 7.70 3.25 3.53
CA LYS A 72 8.10 1.89 3.93
C LYS A 72 9.24 1.37 3.07
N VAL A 73 9.22 1.64 1.77
CA VAL A 73 10.32 1.27 0.87
C VAL A 73 11.58 2.04 1.22
N GLU A 74 11.47 3.35 1.45
CA GLU A 74 12.61 4.17 1.86
C GLU A 74 13.24 3.65 3.16
N LEU A 75 12.40 3.33 4.16
CA LEU A 75 12.87 2.72 5.40
C LEU A 75 13.56 1.39 5.13
N HIS A 76 12.97 0.51 4.30
CA HIS A 76 13.57 -0.75 3.92
C HIS A 76 14.95 -0.54 3.29
N LEU A 77 15.10 0.39 2.35
CA LEU A 77 16.38 0.71 1.72
C LEU A 77 17.42 1.24 2.72
N LYS A 78 16.99 1.99 3.75
CA LYS A 78 17.87 2.54 4.79
C LYS A 78 18.29 1.52 5.85
N THR A 79 17.43 0.56 6.19
CA THR A 79 17.65 -0.40 7.29
C THR A 79 18.05 -1.79 6.78
N GLN A 80 18.55 -1.91 5.55
CA GLN A 80 18.99 -3.18 5.00
C GLN A 80 20.18 -3.76 5.77
N PRO A 81 20.17 -5.07 6.10
CA PRO A 81 21.30 -5.71 6.76
C PRO A 81 22.52 -5.76 5.82
N VAL A 82 23.71 -5.82 6.41
CA VAL A 82 24.97 -6.01 5.66
C VAL A 82 24.90 -7.35 4.92
N GLY A 83 25.12 -7.33 3.60
CA GLY A 83 24.97 -8.50 2.73
C GLY A 83 23.58 -8.68 2.10
N HIS A 84 22.67 -7.70 2.23
CA HIS A 84 21.37 -7.75 1.57
C HIS A 84 21.48 -7.79 0.05
N ASN A 85 20.95 -8.85 -0.57
CA ASN A 85 20.91 -9.00 -2.02
C ASN A 85 19.57 -8.52 -2.59
N ARG A 86 19.56 -7.37 -3.26
CA ARG A 86 18.37 -6.78 -3.89
C ARG A 86 17.76 -7.69 -4.97
N SER A 87 18.59 -8.49 -5.65
CA SER A 87 18.16 -9.44 -6.68
C SER A 87 17.56 -10.73 -6.11
N GLN A 88 17.55 -10.93 -4.80
CA GLN A 88 16.89 -12.05 -4.14
C GLN A 88 15.73 -11.61 -3.23
N CYS A 89 15.73 -10.35 -2.78
CA CYS A 89 14.65 -9.81 -1.97
C CYS A 89 13.37 -9.58 -2.80
N ALA A 90 12.27 -10.25 -2.45
CA ALA A 90 10.99 -10.09 -3.12
C ALA A 90 10.46 -8.64 -3.10
N ALA A 91 10.67 -7.92 -1.98
CA ALA A 91 10.27 -6.51 -1.87
C ALA A 91 11.08 -5.62 -2.81
N CYS A 92 12.40 -5.82 -2.89
CA CYS A 92 13.26 -5.07 -3.81
C CYS A 92 12.93 -5.39 -5.28
N LYS A 93 12.67 -6.66 -5.61
CA LYS A 93 12.25 -7.06 -6.97
C LYS A 93 10.95 -6.36 -7.38
N LEU A 94 9.93 -6.44 -6.53
CA LEU A 94 8.64 -5.80 -6.80
C LEU A 94 8.82 -4.28 -6.95
N TRP A 95 9.55 -3.64 -6.05
CA TRP A 95 9.81 -2.21 -6.13
C TRP A 95 10.57 -1.82 -7.40
N THR A 96 11.54 -2.64 -7.83
CA THR A 96 12.31 -2.39 -9.06
C THR A 96 11.39 -2.37 -10.28
N VAL A 97 10.47 -3.33 -10.41
CA VAL A 97 9.49 -3.36 -11.51
C VAL A 97 8.60 -2.11 -11.47
N ILE A 98 8.06 -1.77 -10.30
CA ILE A 98 7.20 -0.59 -10.12
C ILE A 98 7.92 0.70 -10.52
N VAL A 99 9.18 0.86 -10.10
CA VAL A 99 9.95 2.08 -10.39
C VAL A 99 10.37 2.14 -11.85
N GLN A 100 10.69 1.02 -12.50
CA GLN A 100 10.96 1.00 -13.93
C GLN A 100 9.76 1.50 -14.73
N GLU A 101 8.56 0.95 -14.48
CA GLU A 101 7.33 1.41 -15.14
C GLU A 101 7.00 2.87 -14.82
N HIS A 102 7.25 3.32 -13.58
CA HIS A 102 7.07 4.72 -13.20
C HIS A 102 8.06 5.64 -13.93
N ALA A 103 9.33 5.23 -14.05
CA ALA A 103 10.39 6.05 -14.66
C ALA A 103 10.12 6.33 -16.14
N GLU A 104 9.51 5.39 -16.87
CA GLU A 104 9.06 5.60 -18.25
C GLU A 104 8.04 6.73 -18.41
N GLN A 105 7.24 6.96 -17.36
CA GLN A 105 6.18 7.98 -17.34
C GLN A 105 6.57 9.22 -16.53
N CYS A 106 7.67 9.18 -15.80
CA CYS A 106 8.09 10.24 -14.90
C CYS A 106 8.83 11.33 -15.69
N ASN A 107 8.24 12.53 -15.72
CA ASN A 107 8.84 13.70 -16.34
C ASN A 107 9.45 14.72 -15.34
N GLN A 108 9.57 14.34 -14.07
CA GLN A 108 10.01 15.26 -13.00
C GLN A 108 11.54 15.28 -12.85
N ASN A 109 12.14 16.46 -12.86
CA ASN A 109 13.59 16.64 -12.65
C ASN A 109 14.06 16.27 -11.24
N GLN A 110 13.18 16.41 -10.25
CA GLN A 110 13.39 15.93 -8.88
C GLN A 110 12.16 15.13 -8.49
N CYS A 111 12.27 13.80 -8.50
CA CYS A 111 11.18 12.92 -8.14
C CYS A 111 11.34 12.46 -6.69
N ASN A 112 10.29 12.59 -5.88
CA ASN A 112 10.27 12.09 -4.50
C ASN A 112 10.24 10.54 -4.40
N VAL A 113 10.14 9.83 -5.52
CA VAL A 113 10.07 8.37 -5.56
C VAL A 113 11.50 7.78 -5.50
N PRO A 114 11.82 6.96 -4.49
CA PRO A 114 13.18 6.47 -4.31
C PRO A 114 13.59 5.55 -5.47
N LEU A 115 14.84 5.74 -5.93
CA LEU A 115 15.44 5.08 -7.09
C LEU A 115 14.87 5.51 -8.46
N CYS A 116 13.88 6.40 -8.53
CA CYS A 116 13.34 6.87 -9.81
C CYS A 116 14.43 7.46 -10.71
N ASP A 117 15.26 8.36 -10.18
CA ASP A 117 16.34 9.00 -10.94
C ASP A 117 17.39 8.00 -11.45
N SER A 118 17.56 6.86 -10.78
CA SER A 118 18.49 5.81 -11.21
C SER A 118 17.97 4.99 -12.40
N TYR A 119 16.65 4.93 -12.59
CA TYR A 119 16.01 4.20 -13.69
C TYR A 119 15.51 5.12 -14.81
N ARG A 120 15.42 6.43 -14.57
CA ARG A 120 15.07 7.40 -15.59
C ARG A 120 16.21 7.45 -16.60
N VAL A 121 15.96 6.99 -17.82
CA VAL A 121 16.88 7.23 -18.93
C VAL A 121 16.89 8.75 -19.13
N PRO A 122 18.05 9.44 -19.01
CA PRO A 122 18.10 10.84 -19.38
C PRO A 122 17.69 10.91 -20.86
N GLN A 123 16.57 11.57 -21.14
CA GLN A 123 16.28 12.10 -22.47
C GLN A 123 17.51 12.93 -22.80
N ARG A 124 18.43 12.37 -23.60
CA ARG A 124 19.59 13.11 -24.09
C ARG A 124 19.01 14.30 -24.82
N ASP A 125 19.32 15.47 -24.30
CA ASP A 125 19.07 16.77 -24.89
C ASP A 125 19.15 16.70 -26.42
N GLU A 126 18.06 17.18 -27.01
CA GLU A 126 17.94 17.62 -28.39
C GLU A 126 19.23 18.32 -28.86
N PRO A 127 19.79 18.01 -30.04
CA PRO A 127 21.01 18.66 -30.49
C PRO A 127 20.72 20.15 -30.71
N PRO A 128 21.65 21.06 -30.34
CA PRO A 128 21.50 22.47 -30.67
C PRO A 128 21.52 22.63 -32.19
N ILE A 129 20.58 23.43 -32.68
CA ILE A 129 20.40 23.86 -34.08
C ILE A 129 21.64 24.65 -34.54
#